data_AF-A0ABD3PD13-F1
#
_entry.id   AF-A0ABD3PD13-F1
#
_cell.length_a   1.000
_cell.length_b   1.000
_cell.length_c   1.000
_cell.angle_alpha   90.00
_cell.angle_beta   90.00
_cell.angle_gamma   90.00
#
_symmetry.space_group_name_H-M   'P 1'
#
loop_
_entity.id
_entity.type
_entity.pdbx_description
1 polymer ?
#
loop_
_entity_poly.entity_id
_entity_poly.type
_entity_poly.pdbx_seq_one_letter_code
_entity_poly.pdbx_strand_id
1 'polypeptide(L)'
;MTMLHTRALSIVLFLVSFVAIVFYSSHEKSLTICTTHVEHVHRDREPSTSSIHTIDEHDTVNHPQNRISFRLHSPDVISPPFQFLSVPGYTCPPSIAPLPPAVDHPTILNFTTTIETDLKVLFVGDSIMQQFAQSFYSSVLIHASANTSFGSKQYVWGGKDGRHVILRAFINGAIPELSGLHVCSSLSGPVQGGGIVGYYRLLDLPNREGRRQYVYCKNEKGWSWGDVREFLDFTVEEDGEVVPAKPLVRANSTHDSPQTTWYKSQLTSEGNTTNRSKTQTVGSFNAIVIRPPGPGWMKLHEITRERIIESIQLLHELFAVETVILTTLAFNNNVVTSRDWKDMLAVNQMIREVAAHWDNVVSGVKFVLVQDFAAFTNEILWMNGRHLGYNVCSSLTMQPRTYDTIPAEWANEGPMFLLHRIAMREWKFNPSIPMVCNTPPVCVSFATTLPNGTTVKDINELCVMNITADKSQCFFNRFSRDGMHWCVETVGPRFSGSVACLLGCVYNGATYEKYESASYTDKTKIMEGVKECEEECNGRFMSLVPVDEGWLKNNIAVYSKCNHCDV
;
A
#
# COMPACT_ATOMS: atom_id res chain seq x y z
N MET A 1 23.14 69.89 -43.04
CA MET A 1 24.21 70.63 -43.74
C MET A 1 25.55 70.20 -43.15
N THR A 2 26.38 69.70 -44.04
CA THR A 2 27.76 69.16 -43.96
C THR A 2 28.72 69.71 -42.89
N MET A 3 29.48 68.81 -42.25
CA MET A 3 30.96 68.72 -42.12
C MET A 3 31.23 67.43 -41.28
N LEU A 4 31.92 66.35 -41.68
CA LEU A 4 33.16 66.09 -42.41
C LEU A 4 34.43 66.46 -41.62
N HIS A 5 34.85 65.58 -40.70
CA HIS A 5 36.26 65.17 -40.45
C HIS A 5 36.35 64.19 -39.27
N THR A 6 36.94 63.01 -39.46
CA THR A 6 37.75 62.34 -38.43
C THR A 6 38.58 61.22 -39.06
N ARG A 7 39.90 61.38 -39.05
CA ARG A 7 40.88 60.32 -39.23
C ARG A 7 41.89 60.38 -38.08
N ALA A 8 42.29 59.18 -37.69
CA ALA A 8 43.49 58.80 -36.95
C ALA A 8 43.54 59.11 -35.44
N LEU A 9 43.48 58.05 -34.62
CA LEU A 9 44.41 57.88 -33.50
C LEU A 9 44.48 56.41 -33.03
N SER A 10 45.74 55.97 -32.83
CA SER A 10 46.22 55.05 -31.79
C SER A 10 45.94 53.53 -31.85
N ILE A 11 46.89 52.88 -32.50
CA ILE A 11 47.67 51.69 -32.11
C ILE A 11 47.35 51.12 -30.71
N VAL A 12 46.91 49.86 -30.75
CA VAL A 12 46.56 48.97 -29.64
C VAL A 12 47.82 48.33 -29.06
N LEU A 13 48.00 48.49 -27.75
CA LEU A 13 49.04 47.85 -26.94
C LEU A 13 48.34 47.20 -25.74
N PHE A 14 47.90 45.95 -25.91
CA PHE A 14 47.49 45.07 -24.81
C PHE A 14 47.90 43.64 -25.15
N LEU A 15 49.16 43.34 -24.87
CA LEU A 15 49.67 41.98 -24.68
C LEU A 15 49.63 41.71 -23.18
N VAL A 16 48.90 40.67 -22.79
CA VAL A 16 49.20 39.66 -21.75
C VAL A 16 47.89 39.00 -21.33
N SER A 17 47.84 37.66 -21.49
CA SER A 17 46.82 36.69 -21.05
C SER A 17 45.79 36.25 -22.08
N PHE A 18 46.09 35.17 -22.81
CA PHE A 18 45.19 34.06 -23.22
C PHE A 18 46.06 33.04 -23.96
N VAL A 19 46.78 32.18 -23.22
CA VAL A 19 46.44 30.77 -22.97
C VAL A 19 46.09 30.00 -24.24
N ALA A 20 47.10 29.29 -24.72
CA ALA A 20 47.01 28.19 -25.67
C ALA A 20 46.35 26.98 -25.00
N ILE A 21 45.27 26.44 -25.59
CA ILE A 21 44.99 25.00 -25.59
C ILE A 21 44.29 24.65 -26.91
N VAL A 22 45.05 24.05 -27.82
CA VAL A 22 44.55 23.15 -28.86
C VAL A 22 44.88 21.76 -28.37
N PHE A 23 43.90 20.93 -27.98
CA PHE A 23 44.02 19.47 -27.98
C PHE A 23 42.62 18.82 -27.89
N TYR A 24 42.35 17.94 -28.86
CA TYR A 24 41.55 16.71 -28.78
C TYR A 24 40.15 16.76 -28.13
N SER A 25 39.12 16.80 -28.98
CA SER A 25 37.77 16.33 -28.63
C SER A 25 37.63 14.86 -29.00
N SER A 26 37.98 13.98 -28.06
CA SER A 26 37.46 12.61 -27.99
C SER A 26 36.49 12.55 -26.82
N HIS A 27 35.20 12.53 -27.12
CA HIS A 27 34.15 12.25 -26.14
C HIS A 27 34.24 10.78 -25.68
N GLU A 28 35.18 10.47 -24.79
CA GLU A 28 34.98 9.36 -23.86
C GLU A 28 33.90 9.80 -22.88
N LYS A 29 32.69 9.27 -23.06
CA LYS A 29 31.69 9.25 -22.00
C LYS A 29 32.29 8.38 -20.90
N SER A 30 32.93 9.01 -19.92
CA SER A 30 33.30 8.37 -18.65
C SER A 30 32.03 7.73 -18.10
N LEU A 31 31.98 6.40 -18.15
CA LEU A 31 30.98 5.61 -17.46
C LEU A 31 31.27 5.84 -15.97
N THR A 32 30.59 6.81 -15.35
CA THR A 32 30.64 6.99 -13.90
C THR A 32 29.98 5.76 -13.29
N ILE A 33 30.78 4.72 -13.03
CA ILE A 33 30.35 3.54 -12.30
C ILE A 33 30.09 4.02 -10.88
N CYS A 34 28.82 4.04 -10.49
CA CYS A 34 28.40 4.40 -9.14
C CYS A 34 28.87 3.30 -8.16
N THR A 35 30.12 3.41 -7.68
CA THR A 35 30.64 2.60 -6.58
C THR A 35 29.97 3.06 -5.30
N THR A 36 28.79 2.52 -5.02
CA THR A 36 28.12 2.73 -3.75
C THR A 36 28.71 1.76 -2.73
N HIS A 37 29.53 2.30 -1.83
CA HIS A 37 29.73 1.67 -0.54
C HIS A 37 28.35 1.67 0.15
N VAL A 38 27.74 0.49 0.30
CA VAL A 38 26.64 0.33 1.26
C VAL A 38 27.33 0.39 2.61
N GLU A 39 27.54 1.59 3.14
CA GLU A 39 27.85 1.73 4.55
C GLU A 39 26.63 1.19 5.29
N HIS A 40 26.79 0.03 5.91
CA HIS A 40 25.89 -0.39 6.97
C HIS A 40 25.93 0.73 8.01
N VAL A 41 24.90 1.58 8.00
CA VAL A 41 24.68 2.60 9.01
C VAL A 41 24.40 1.84 10.31
N HIS A 42 25.46 1.43 11.01
CA HIS A 42 25.39 1.09 12.42
C HIS A 42 25.01 2.38 13.15
N ARG A 43 23.74 2.45 13.56
CA ARG A 43 23.22 3.55 14.37
C ARG A 43 23.83 3.48 15.76
N ASP A 44 24.74 4.38 16.08
CA ASP A 44 25.09 4.78 17.45
C ASP A 44 24.18 5.91 17.98
N ARG A 45 22.98 6.10 17.38
CA ARG A 45 21.96 6.95 18.01
C ARG A 45 21.45 6.19 19.23
N GLU A 46 21.73 6.70 20.43
CA GLU A 46 21.00 6.29 21.64
C GLU A 46 19.50 6.25 21.30
N PRO A 47 18.79 5.17 21.64
CA PRO A 47 17.40 5.01 21.29
C PRO A 47 16.60 6.12 21.97
N SER A 48 16.29 7.18 21.22
CA SER A 48 15.10 7.98 21.45
C SER A 48 13.97 6.99 21.71
N THR A 49 13.27 7.15 22.83
CA THR A 49 12.20 6.26 23.30
C THR A 49 11.32 5.83 22.12
N SER A 50 11.49 4.60 21.64
CA SER A 50 10.75 4.07 20.49
C SER A 50 9.28 3.99 20.83
N SER A 51 8.42 4.52 19.95
CA SER A 51 6.95 4.44 20.07
C SER A 51 6.41 3.03 19.81
N ILE A 52 7.27 2.11 19.37
CA ILE A 52 6.94 0.71 19.17
C ILE A 52 7.47 -0.10 20.34
N HIS A 53 6.55 -0.79 21.00
CA HIS A 53 6.78 -1.55 22.22
C HIS A 53 6.50 -3.03 21.98
N THR A 54 7.08 -3.85 22.84
CA THR A 54 6.90 -5.31 22.85
C THR A 54 6.30 -5.73 24.18
N ILE A 55 5.29 -6.60 24.14
CA ILE A 55 4.75 -7.27 25.33
C ILE A 55 5.41 -8.65 25.41
N ASP A 56 6.05 -8.95 26.53
CA ASP A 56 6.57 -10.30 26.79
C ASP A 56 5.40 -11.29 26.90
N GLU A 57 5.59 -12.53 26.46
CA GLU A 57 4.54 -13.55 26.33
C GLU A 57 3.87 -13.89 27.68
N HIS A 58 4.52 -13.53 28.79
CA HIS A 58 4.00 -13.68 30.15
C HIS A 58 3.08 -12.54 30.62
N ASP A 59 3.06 -11.39 29.95
CA ASP A 59 2.09 -10.32 30.18
C ASP A 59 0.92 -10.50 29.20
N THR A 60 0.04 -11.45 29.50
CA THR A 60 -1.13 -11.74 28.66
C THR A 60 -2.02 -10.49 28.51
N VAL A 61 -2.07 -9.93 27.30
CA VAL A 61 -3.14 -9.34 26.44
C VAL A 61 -4.40 -8.68 27.07
N ASN A 62 -4.60 -8.71 28.37
CA ASN A 62 -5.63 -7.98 29.08
C ASN A 62 -5.08 -6.67 29.66
N HIS A 63 -4.16 -5.99 28.97
CA HIS A 63 -3.98 -4.58 29.24
C HIS A 63 -5.20 -3.87 28.64
N PRO A 64 -6.16 -3.38 29.45
CA PRO A 64 -7.39 -2.78 28.94
C PRO A 64 -7.15 -1.53 28.08
N GLN A 65 -5.91 -1.08 28.00
CA GLN A 65 -5.45 0.06 27.23
C GLN A 65 -4.94 -0.30 25.83
N ASN A 66 -4.79 -1.58 25.47
CA ASN A 66 -4.31 -1.98 24.14
C ASN A 66 -5.47 -2.53 23.31
N ARG A 67 -5.91 -1.76 22.33
CA ARG A 67 -7.02 -2.09 21.43
C ARG A 67 -6.58 -2.77 20.13
N ILE A 68 -5.29 -2.66 19.82
CA ILE A 68 -4.70 -3.33 18.67
C ILE A 68 -3.24 -3.75 18.94
N SER A 69 -2.92 -4.99 18.60
CA SER A 69 -1.54 -5.50 18.60
C SER A 69 -1.33 -6.38 17.38
N PHE A 70 -0.06 -6.61 17.04
CA PHE A 70 0.30 -7.48 15.92
C PHE A 70 1.54 -8.30 16.24
N ARG A 71 1.70 -9.42 15.55
CA ARG A 71 2.88 -10.30 15.65
C ARG A 71 3.43 -10.54 14.26
N LEU A 72 4.75 -10.60 14.15
CA LEU A 72 5.44 -10.95 12.92
C LEU A 72 5.91 -12.40 13.02
N HIS A 73 5.77 -13.17 11.95
CA HIS A 73 6.11 -14.58 11.95
C HIS A 73 6.98 -14.93 10.76
N SER A 74 7.84 -15.92 10.92
CA SER A 74 8.42 -16.61 9.77
C SER A 74 7.29 -17.23 8.93
N PRO A 75 7.35 -17.15 7.59
CA PRO A 75 6.41 -17.82 6.70
C PRO A 75 6.32 -19.35 6.89
N ASP A 76 7.34 -19.95 7.51
CA ASP A 76 7.36 -21.38 7.88
C ASP A 76 6.44 -21.71 9.06
N VAL A 77 6.15 -20.72 9.91
CA VAL A 77 5.28 -20.86 11.09
C VAL A 77 3.84 -20.55 10.71
N ILE A 78 3.64 -19.42 10.03
CA ILE A 78 2.33 -18.99 9.53
C ILE A 78 2.46 -18.74 8.04
N SER A 79 1.69 -19.47 7.24
CA SER A 79 1.77 -19.35 5.79
C SER A 79 1.28 -17.97 5.32
N PRO A 80 1.90 -17.38 4.27
CA PRO A 80 1.47 -16.12 3.71
C PRO A 80 0.02 -16.14 3.21
N PRO A 81 -0.61 -14.97 3.09
CA PRO A 81 -2.02 -14.85 2.76
C PRO A 81 -2.34 -14.98 1.26
N PHE A 82 -1.66 -15.87 0.54
CA PHE A 82 -1.94 -16.12 -0.88
C PHE A 82 -3.36 -16.66 -1.12
N GLN A 83 -4.03 -17.11 -0.05
CA GLN A 83 -5.38 -17.66 -0.06
C GLN A 83 -6.47 -16.61 0.17
N PHE A 84 -6.27 -15.32 -0.04
CA PHE A 84 -7.33 -14.33 0.28
C PHE A 84 -7.73 -13.47 -0.92
N LEU A 85 -7.09 -13.66 -2.07
CA LEU A 85 -7.37 -12.88 -3.26
C LEU A 85 -8.61 -13.38 -4.00
N SER A 86 -9.59 -12.49 -4.12
CA SER A 86 -10.87 -12.83 -4.74
C SER A 86 -10.89 -12.88 -6.24
N VAL A 87 -9.86 -12.31 -6.84
CA VAL A 87 -9.72 -12.22 -8.28
C VAL A 87 -8.47 -13.03 -8.62
N PRO A 88 -8.59 -14.17 -9.32
CA PRO A 88 -7.43 -14.96 -9.75
C PRO A 88 -6.44 -14.18 -10.62
N GLY A 89 -6.85 -13.04 -11.18
CA GLY A 89 -5.95 -12.09 -11.86
C GLY A 89 -4.99 -11.37 -10.92
N TYR A 90 -5.36 -11.22 -9.64
CA TYR A 90 -4.56 -10.53 -8.62
C TYR A 90 -3.56 -11.45 -7.94
N THR A 91 -3.79 -12.76 -7.97
CA THR A 91 -2.88 -13.74 -7.38
C THR A 91 -1.57 -13.71 -8.12
N CYS A 92 -0.48 -13.67 -7.36
CA CYS A 92 0.82 -13.79 -7.96
C CYS A 92 1.03 -15.23 -8.48
N PRO A 93 1.69 -15.39 -9.65
CA PRO A 93 1.82 -16.70 -10.28
C PRO A 93 2.43 -17.76 -9.33
N PRO A 94 2.19 -19.06 -9.50
CA PRO A 94 2.88 -20.07 -8.71
C PRO A 94 4.39 -20.18 -9.06
N SER A 95 4.75 -19.83 -10.30
CA SER A 95 6.13 -19.81 -10.79
C SER A 95 6.65 -18.37 -10.85
N ILE A 96 7.11 -17.85 -9.71
CA ILE A 96 7.70 -16.51 -9.61
C ILE A 96 9.16 -16.63 -9.22
N ALA A 97 9.96 -15.69 -9.72
CA ALA A 97 11.31 -15.47 -9.25
C ALA A 97 11.42 -15.32 -7.74
N PRO A 98 12.57 -15.67 -7.14
CA PRO A 98 12.89 -15.15 -5.82
C PRO A 98 12.91 -13.62 -5.87
N LEU A 99 12.78 -13.00 -4.70
CA LEU A 99 13.01 -11.56 -4.59
C LEU A 99 14.49 -11.26 -4.91
N PRO A 100 14.80 -10.04 -5.38
CA PRO A 100 16.18 -9.58 -5.44
C PRO A 100 16.87 -9.81 -4.08
N PRO A 101 18.11 -10.32 -4.03
CA PRO A 101 18.76 -10.68 -2.76
C PRO A 101 18.79 -9.54 -1.73
N ALA A 102 18.82 -8.29 -2.20
CA ALA A 102 18.83 -7.11 -1.35
C ALA A 102 17.50 -6.85 -0.60
N VAL A 103 16.40 -7.50 -0.99
CA VAL A 103 15.09 -7.36 -0.34
C VAL A 103 14.45 -8.70 0.06
N ASP A 104 15.09 -9.83 -0.26
CA ASP A 104 14.66 -11.20 0.10
C ASP A 104 14.96 -11.58 1.56
N HIS A 105 15.43 -10.64 2.37
CA HIS A 105 15.76 -10.93 3.77
C HIS A 105 14.49 -11.17 4.61
N PRO A 106 14.48 -12.13 5.57
CA PRO A 106 13.35 -12.41 6.47
C PRO A 106 12.78 -11.19 7.18
N THR A 107 13.64 -10.23 7.55
CA THR A 107 13.22 -8.98 8.21
C THR A 107 12.80 -7.88 7.25
N ILE A 108 12.95 -8.07 5.93
CA ILE A 108 12.56 -7.10 4.92
C ILE A 108 11.20 -7.51 4.34
N LEU A 109 11.10 -8.47 3.43
CA LEU A 109 9.82 -8.82 2.79
C LEU A 109 9.35 -10.25 3.07
N ASN A 110 10.15 -11.05 3.79
CA ASN A 110 9.91 -12.48 3.94
C ASN A 110 9.41 -12.83 5.36
N PHE A 111 8.29 -12.23 5.74
CA PHE A 111 7.56 -12.50 6.99
C PHE A 111 6.05 -12.40 6.78
N THR A 112 5.26 -12.92 7.73
CA THR A 112 3.80 -12.72 7.79
C THR A 112 3.40 -11.93 9.01
N THR A 113 2.19 -11.37 9.00
CA THR A 113 1.66 -10.55 10.10
C THR A 113 0.33 -11.12 10.57
N THR A 114 0.17 -11.32 11.88
CA THR A 114 -1.14 -11.55 12.54
C THR A 114 -1.51 -10.34 13.38
N ILE A 115 -2.79 -10.03 13.49
CA ILE A 115 -3.30 -8.85 14.19
C ILE A 115 -4.44 -9.26 15.11
N GLU A 116 -4.38 -8.76 16.33
CA GLU A 116 -5.47 -8.86 17.31
C GLU A 116 -6.00 -7.47 17.59
N THR A 117 -7.31 -7.27 17.40
CA THR A 117 -7.96 -5.98 17.59
C THR A 117 -9.45 -6.09 17.91
N ASP A 118 -9.91 -5.20 18.78
CA ASP A 118 -11.32 -4.96 19.06
C ASP A 118 -11.90 -3.78 18.25
N LEU A 119 -11.08 -3.19 17.36
CA LEU A 119 -11.45 -2.04 16.54
C LEU A 119 -12.34 -2.46 15.37
N LYS A 120 -13.23 -1.54 14.98
CA LYS A 120 -13.99 -1.59 13.73
C LYS A 120 -13.26 -0.78 12.67
N VAL A 121 -12.67 -1.45 11.68
CA VAL A 121 -11.82 -0.84 10.63
C VAL A 121 -12.46 -1.02 9.26
N LEU A 122 -12.62 0.05 8.49
CA LEU A 122 -13.17 -0.02 7.12
C LEU A 122 -12.14 0.45 6.09
N PHE A 123 -11.84 -0.40 5.10
CA PHE A 123 -11.00 -0.06 3.97
C PHE A 123 -11.85 0.53 2.83
N VAL A 124 -11.45 1.66 2.28
CA VAL A 124 -12.20 2.36 1.23
C VAL A 124 -11.29 2.65 0.05
N GLY A 125 -11.66 2.16 -1.14
CA GLY A 125 -10.91 2.47 -2.37
C GLY A 125 -11.13 1.51 -3.53
N ASP A 126 -10.21 1.53 -4.48
CA ASP A 126 -10.25 0.77 -5.73
C ASP A 126 -9.87 -0.72 -5.57
N SER A 127 -9.60 -1.40 -6.68
CA SER A 127 -9.19 -2.81 -6.70
C SER A 127 -7.88 -3.09 -5.96
N ILE A 128 -6.98 -2.09 -5.83
CA ILE A 128 -5.73 -2.29 -5.11
C ILE A 128 -5.99 -2.17 -3.62
N MET A 129 -6.88 -1.26 -3.18
CA MET A 129 -7.33 -1.26 -1.79
C MET A 129 -8.05 -2.57 -1.43
N GLN A 130 -8.80 -3.17 -2.36
CA GLN A 130 -9.39 -4.50 -2.16
C GLN A 130 -8.34 -5.56 -1.81
N GLN A 131 -7.22 -5.60 -2.53
CA GLN A 131 -6.12 -6.54 -2.27
C GLN A 131 -5.55 -6.37 -0.85
N PHE A 132 -5.38 -5.12 -0.42
CA PHE A 132 -4.82 -4.83 0.88
C PHE A 132 -5.81 -5.02 2.02
N ALA A 133 -7.10 -4.79 1.80
CA ALA A 133 -8.14 -5.19 2.74
C ALA A 133 -8.15 -6.72 2.92
N GLN A 134 -7.98 -7.48 1.83
CA GLN A 134 -7.85 -8.95 1.88
C GLN A 134 -6.59 -9.40 2.63
N SER A 135 -5.47 -8.71 2.44
CA SER A 135 -4.27 -8.91 3.26
C SER A 135 -4.54 -8.63 4.74
N PHE A 136 -5.28 -7.57 5.06
CA PHE A 136 -5.61 -7.26 6.45
C PHE A 136 -6.55 -8.32 7.05
N TYR A 137 -7.56 -8.77 6.30
CA TYR A 137 -8.43 -9.90 6.68
C TYR A 137 -7.61 -11.12 7.03
N SER A 138 -6.63 -11.47 6.21
CA SER A 138 -5.77 -12.60 6.52
C SER A 138 -5.04 -12.44 7.85
N SER A 139 -4.59 -11.22 8.18
CA SER A 139 -3.87 -10.97 9.42
C SER A 139 -4.77 -11.06 10.66
N VAL A 140 -6.04 -10.66 10.57
CA VAL A 140 -6.97 -10.63 11.74
C VAL A 140 -7.80 -11.90 11.92
N LEU A 141 -7.82 -12.80 10.94
CA LEU A 141 -8.65 -14.01 10.95
C LEU A 141 -7.87 -15.29 11.28
N ILE A 142 -6.54 -15.22 11.44
CA ILE A 142 -5.73 -16.41 11.70
C ILE A 142 -5.88 -16.86 13.17
N HIS A 143 -6.73 -17.86 13.36
CA HIS A 143 -6.60 -18.85 14.44
C HIS A 143 -6.74 -20.26 13.86
N ALA A 144 -5.62 -20.90 13.55
CA ALA A 144 -5.53 -22.36 13.51
C ALA A 144 -4.55 -22.76 14.61
N SER A 145 -5.11 -23.12 15.77
CA SER A 145 -4.45 -23.71 16.93
C SER A 145 -3.23 -24.56 16.53
N ALA A 146 -2.02 -24.10 16.87
CA ALA A 146 -0.81 -24.91 16.90
C ALA A 146 -0.81 -25.93 18.06
N ASN A 147 -1.85 -25.93 18.91
CA ASN A 147 -1.97 -26.80 20.09
C ASN A 147 -2.69 -28.13 19.81
N THR A 148 -2.67 -28.65 18.58
CA THR A 148 -2.87 -30.09 18.41
C THR A 148 -1.56 -30.79 18.73
N SER A 149 -1.57 -31.48 19.86
CA SER A 149 -0.44 -32.17 20.46
C SER A 149 0.32 -33.06 19.46
N PHE A 150 1.65 -32.95 19.55
CA PHE A 150 2.68 -33.85 19.02
C PHE A 150 2.16 -35.27 18.65
N GLY A 151 2.05 -35.57 17.35
CA GLY A 151 1.83 -36.96 16.92
C GLY A 151 1.50 -37.15 15.44
N SER A 152 0.75 -36.25 14.83
CA SER A 152 0.45 -36.33 13.38
C SER A 152 0.41 -34.92 12.80
N LYS A 153 1.55 -34.51 12.21
CA LYS A 153 1.70 -33.27 11.45
C LYS A 153 0.77 -33.27 10.24
N GLN A 154 -0.49 -32.93 10.46
CA GLN A 154 -1.32 -32.40 9.40
C GLN A 154 -1.85 -31.08 9.93
N TYR A 155 -1.11 -30.02 9.63
CA TYR A 155 -1.69 -28.68 9.60
C TYR A 155 -2.78 -28.74 8.55
N VAL A 156 -4.00 -29.09 8.96
CA VAL A 156 -5.15 -29.07 8.07
C VAL A 156 -5.55 -27.61 7.90
N TRP A 157 -4.76 -26.89 7.11
CA TRP A 157 -5.22 -25.71 6.40
C TRP A 157 -6.39 -26.17 5.53
N GLY A 158 -7.62 -26.01 6.03
CA GLY A 158 -8.80 -26.64 5.46
C GLY A 158 -9.59 -27.55 6.40
N GLY A 159 -9.53 -27.31 7.72
CA GLY A 159 -10.55 -27.83 8.62
C GLY A 159 -11.93 -27.58 8.01
N LYS A 160 -12.73 -28.64 7.86
CA LYS A 160 -14.05 -28.63 7.19
C LYS A 160 -15.05 -27.67 7.85
N ASP A 161 -14.68 -27.06 8.97
CA ASP A 161 -15.49 -26.24 9.86
C ASP A 161 -15.55 -24.78 9.39
N GLY A 162 -16.14 -24.54 8.22
CA GLY A 162 -16.91 -23.33 7.92
C GLY A 162 -16.27 -21.94 7.95
N ARG A 163 -14.98 -21.78 8.29
CA ARG A 163 -14.65 -20.65 9.14
C ARG A 163 -14.68 -19.23 8.60
N HIS A 164 -14.68 -18.99 7.29
CA HIS A 164 -15.04 -17.65 6.78
C HIS A 164 -15.65 -17.78 5.39
N VAL A 165 -16.97 -17.62 5.28
CA VAL A 165 -17.65 -17.68 3.98
C VAL A 165 -17.31 -16.50 3.08
N ILE A 166 -16.85 -15.38 3.64
CA ILE A 166 -16.19 -14.30 2.87
C ILE A 166 -14.83 -14.74 2.32
N LEU A 167 -14.02 -15.48 3.10
CA LEU A 167 -12.83 -16.13 2.55
C LEU A 167 -13.22 -17.05 1.41
N ARG A 168 -14.23 -17.93 1.57
CA ARG A 168 -14.64 -18.82 0.49
C ARG A 168 -15.23 -18.06 -0.72
N ALA A 169 -15.92 -16.94 -0.50
CA ALA A 169 -16.41 -16.05 -1.55
C ALA A 169 -15.26 -15.49 -2.39
N PHE A 170 -14.18 -15.12 -1.70
CA PHE A 170 -12.98 -14.62 -2.32
C PHE A 170 -12.18 -15.77 -2.96
N ILE A 171 -11.81 -16.79 -2.20
CA ILE A 171 -10.95 -17.92 -2.60
C ILE A 171 -11.51 -18.72 -3.77
N ASN A 172 -12.82 -18.96 -3.80
CA ASN A 172 -13.42 -19.87 -4.77
C ASN A 172 -14.01 -19.13 -5.97
N GLY A 173 -13.14 -18.60 -6.81
CA GLY A 173 -13.36 -18.60 -8.27
C GLY A 173 -13.62 -20.01 -8.87
N ALA A 174 -13.81 -21.03 -8.03
CA ALA A 174 -14.23 -22.38 -8.35
C ALA A 174 -15.71 -22.49 -8.76
N ILE A 175 -16.51 -21.42 -8.65
CA ILE A 175 -17.70 -21.26 -9.48
C ILE A 175 -17.20 -20.51 -10.73
N PRO A 176 -16.96 -21.17 -11.87
CA PRO A 176 -16.43 -20.53 -13.06
C PRO A 176 -17.28 -19.33 -13.50
N GLU A 177 -18.59 -19.37 -13.22
CA GLU A 177 -19.52 -18.27 -13.50
C GLU A 177 -19.29 -17.01 -12.64
N LEU A 178 -18.56 -17.12 -11.51
CA LEU A 178 -18.25 -16.01 -10.61
C LEU A 178 -16.79 -15.55 -10.72
N SER A 179 -16.00 -16.11 -11.63
CA SER A 179 -14.63 -15.66 -11.89
C SER A 179 -14.63 -14.21 -12.41
N GLY A 180 -13.83 -13.34 -11.77
CA GLY A 180 -13.71 -11.93 -12.17
C GLY A 180 -14.72 -10.97 -11.51
N LEU A 181 -15.45 -11.41 -10.49
CA LEU A 181 -16.26 -10.50 -9.68
C LEU A 181 -15.38 -9.64 -8.79
N HIS A 182 -15.41 -8.34 -9.09
CA HIS A 182 -15.00 -7.33 -8.14
C HIS A 182 -15.99 -7.32 -6.98
N VAL A 183 -15.47 -7.42 -5.76
CA VAL A 183 -16.32 -7.31 -4.59
C VAL A 183 -16.59 -5.84 -4.34
N CYS A 184 -17.86 -5.46 -4.31
CA CYS A 184 -18.27 -4.09 -4.00
C CYS A 184 -18.07 -3.77 -2.54
N SER A 185 -18.29 -4.76 -1.69
CA SER A 185 -18.33 -4.62 -0.26
C SER A 185 -18.12 -5.96 0.43
N SER A 186 -17.42 -5.95 1.55
CA SER A 186 -17.26 -7.13 2.42
C SER A 186 -17.12 -6.71 3.87
N LEU A 187 -17.54 -7.59 4.78
CA LEU A 187 -17.52 -7.39 6.23
C LEU A 187 -17.13 -8.68 6.94
N SER A 188 -16.02 -8.70 7.67
CA SER A 188 -15.61 -9.83 8.48
C SER A 188 -15.63 -9.47 9.96
N GLY A 189 -16.31 -10.28 10.76
CA GLY A 189 -16.42 -10.13 12.21
C GLY A 189 -17.08 -11.36 12.86
N PRO A 190 -16.85 -11.59 14.16
CA PRO A 190 -15.85 -10.90 14.96
C PRO A 190 -14.46 -11.37 14.50
N VAL A 191 -13.48 -10.46 14.48
CA VAL A 191 -12.09 -10.82 14.20
C VAL A 191 -11.36 -11.16 15.51
N GLN A 192 -10.10 -11.62 15.44
CA GLN A 192 -9.31 -11.82 16.66
C GLN A 192 -9.28 -10.52 17.47
N GLY A 193 -9.73 -10.56 18.74
CA GLY A 193 -9.91 -9.38 19.59
C GLY A 193 -11.35 -8.83 19.64
N GLY A 194 -12.29 -9.35 18.85
CA GLY A 194 -13.71 -8.96 18.88
C GLY A 194 -14.08 -7.80 17.97
N GLY A 195 -13.15 -7.30 17.15
CA GLY A 195 -13.37 -6.20 16.21
C GLY A 195 -14.12 -6.61 14.94
N ILE A 196 -14.25 -5.66 14.01
CA ILE A 196 -14.88 -5.88 12.70
C ILE A 196 -14.01 -5.24 11.64
N VAL A 197 -13.80 -5.92 10.50
CA VAL A 197 -13.09 -5.33 9.37
C VAL A 197 -13.97 -5.33 8.12
N GLY A 198 -14.10 -4.18 7.47
CA GLY A 198 -14.86 -3.99 6.25
C GLY A 198 -14.01 -3.56 5.06
N TYR A 199 -14.53 -3.74 3.86
CA TYR A 199 -14.00 -3.12 2.63
C TYR A 199 -15.18 -2.58 1.85
N TYR A 200 -15.10 -1.33 1.41
CA TYR A 200 -16.10 -0.67 0.58
C TYR A 200 -15.44 -0.07 -0.66
N ARG A 201 -15.83 -0.60 -1.82
CA ARG A 201 -15.23 -0.23 -3.10
C ARG A 201 -15.74 1.11 -3.59
N LEU A 202 -14.82 2.04 -3.83
CA LEU A 202 -15.09 3.30 -4.50
C LEU A 202 -14.08 3.51 -5.64
N LEU A 203 -14.60 3.90 -6.81
CA LEU A 203 -13.80 4.20 -8.00
C LEU A 203 -13.56 5.70 -8.19
N ASP A 204 -14.01 6.51 -7.23
CA ASP A 204 -13.79 7.94 -7.16
C ASP A 204 -13.62 8.36 -5.69
N LEU A 205 -13.05 9.54 -5.45
CA LEU A 205 -13.08 10.17 -4.13
C LEU A 205 -14.54 10.55 -3.80
N PRO A 206 -15.13 10.00 -2.71
CA PRO A 206 -16.51 10.26 -2.37
C PRO A 206 -16.73 11.74 -2.13
N ASN A 207 -17.78 12.27 -2.74
CA ASN A 207 -18.23 13.66 -2.60
C ASN A 207 -19.77 13.67 -2.54
N ARG A 208 -20.35 14.75 -2.02
CA ARG A 208 -21.81 14.81 -1.78
C ARG A 208 -22.61 14.75 -3.08
N GLU A 209 -22.09 15.32 -4.17
CA GLU A 209 -22.71 15.29 -5.50
C GLU A 209 -22.68 13.90 -6.15
N GLY A 210 -21.69 13.07 -5.77
CA GLY A 210 -21.51 11.69 -6.22
C GLY A 210 -22.48 10.69 -5.60
N ARG A 211 -23.44 11.15 -4.78
CA ARG A 211 -24.49 10.30 -4.23
C ARG A 211 -25.34 9.71 -5.34
N ARG A 212 -25.55 8.41 -5.28
CA ARG A 212 -26.48 7.66 -6.13
C ARG A 212 -27.58 7.02 -5.29
N GLN A 213 -28.66 6.65 -5.96
CA GLN A 213 -29.68 5.79 -5.35
C GLN A 213 -29.15 4.37 -5.15
N TYR A 214 -28.31 3.93 -6.09
CA TYR A 214 -27.69 2.61 -6.12
C TYR A 214 -26.33 2.72 -6.81
N VAL A 215 -25.34 1.91 -6.41
CA VAL A 215 -24.02 1.87 -7.03
C VAL A 215 -23.67 0.47 -7.53
N TYR A 216 -23.49 0.36 -8.84
CA TYR A 216 -22.85 -0.81 -9.46
C TYR A 216 -21.32 -0.65 -9.45
N CYS A 217 -20.66 -1.19 -8.42
CA CYS A 217 -19.25 -0.94 -8.12
C CYS A 217 -18.23 -1.35 -9.21
N LYS A 218 -18.66 -2.06 -10.26
CA LYS A 218 -17.78 -2.45 -11.37
C LYS A 218 -17.32 -1.22 -12.16
N ASN A 219 -18.22 -0.28 -12.42
CA ASN A 219 -17.98 0.84 -13.34
C ASN A 219 -18.53 2.18 -12.86
N GLU A 220 -19.34 2.20 -11.79
CA GLU A 220 -19.98 3.44 -11.35
C GLU A 220 -19.08 4.22 -10.39
N LYS A 221 -18.98 5.52 -10.65
CA LYS A 221 -18.38 6.50 -9.75
C LYS A 221 -19.49 7.04 -8.85
N GLY A 222 -19.36 6.82 -7.55
CA GLY A 222 -20.30 7.30 -6.56
C GLY A 222 -20.43 6.38 -5.35
N TRP A 223 -21.38 6.70 -4.49
CA TRP A 223 -21.73 5.94 -3.29
C TRP A 223 -23.25 6.01 -3.08
N SER A 224 -23.83 5.06 -2.33
CA SER A 224 -25.26 5.14 -1.97
C SER A 224 -25.48 4.97 -0.46
N TRP A 225 -26.56 5.58 0.05
CA TRP A 225 -26.99 5.37 1.44
C TRP A 225 -27.51 3.95 1.69
N GLY A 226 -28.01 3.26 0.67
CA GLY A 226 -28.42 1.87 0.79
C GLY A 226 -27.24 1.00 1.18
N ASP A 227 -26.13 1.15 0.45
CA ASP A 227 -24.88 0.44 0.70
C ASP A 227 -24.33 0.76 2.09
N VAL A 228 -24.30 2.05 2.47
CA VAL A 228 -23.84 2.49 3.80
C VAL A 228 -24.68 1.89 4.93
N ARG A 229 -26.02 1.96 4.83
CA ARG A 229 -26.90 1.37 5.85
C ARG A 229 -26.71 -0.13 5.95
N GLU A 230 -26.51 -0.81 4.82
CA GLU A 230 -26.24 -2.25 4.81
C GLU A 230 -24.95 -2.61 5.58
N PHE A 231 -23.94 -1.75 5.56
CA PHE A 231 -22.77 -1.88 6.43
C PHE A 231 -23.11 -1.68 7.91
N LEU A 232 -23.79 -0.59 8.24
CA LEU A 232 -24.04 -0.19 9.63
C LEU A 232 -25.05 -1.10 10.33
N ASP A 233 -26.06 -1.58 9.61
CA ASP A 233 -27.12 -2.44 10.13
C ASP A 233 -26.68 -3.92 10.19
N PHE A 234 -25.50 -4.26 9.67
CA PHE A 234 -24.99 -5.63 9.71
C PHE A 234 -24.79 -6.09 11.16
N THR A 235 -25.33 -7.25 11.48
CA THR A 235 -25.15 -7.91 12.78
C THR A 235 -24.23 -9.12 12.65
N VAL A 236 -23.31 -9.19 13.60
CA VAL A 236 -22.34 -10.27 13.79
C VAL A 236 -22.75 -11.05 15.04
N GLU A 237 -22.85 -12.37 14.95
CA GLU A 237 -23.07 -13.22 16.13
C GLU A 237 -21.74 -13.49 16.84
N GLU A 238 -21.61 -13.16 18.13
CA GLU A 238 -20.37 -13.34 18.92
C GLU A 238 -20.13 -14.79 19.35
N ASP A 239 -21.20 -15.60 19.47
CA ASP A 239 -21.12 -16.91 20.13
C ASP A 239 -21.77 -18.00 19.26
N GLY A 240 -20.94 -18.78 18.57
CA GLY A 240 -21.36 -19.99 17.91
C GLY A 240 -20.17 -20.84 17.49
N GLU A 241 -20.17 -22.12 17.88
CA GLU A 241 -19.40 -23.12 17.17
C GLU A 241 -19.57 -22.90 15.67
N VAL A 242 -18.45 -22.86 14.93
CA VAL A 242 -18.49 -22.55 13.51
C VAL A 242 -19.02 -23.75 12.74
N VAL A 243 -20.34 -23.82 12.63
CA VAL A 243 -21.02 -24.73 11.71
C VAL A 243 -20.61 -24.35 10.29
N PRO A 244 -20.35 -25.30 9.37
CA PRO A 244 -20.10 -25.00 7.97
C PRO A 244 -21.19 -24.10 7.43
N ALA A 245 -20.82 -22.84 7.19
CA ALA A 245 -21.79 -21.83 6.82
C ALA A 245 -22.51 -22.20 5.51
N LYS A 246 -23.79 -21.82 5.45
CA LYS A 246 -24.58 -21.90 4.23
C LYS A 246 -23.84 -21.21 3.09
N PRO A 247 -23.97 -21.69 1.83
CA PRO A 247 -23.39 -21.02 0.68
C PRO A 247 -23.78 -19.55 0.68
N LEU A 248 -22.91 -18.68 0.19
CA LEU A 248 -23.21 -17.25 0.01
C LEU A 248 -24.59 -17.11 -0.60
N VAL A 249 -25.54 -16.62 0.19
CA VAL A 249 -26.83 -16.27 -0.35
C VAL A 249 -26.60 -14.92 -1.00
N ARG A 250 -26.67 -14.88 -2.35
CA ARG A 250 -26.82 -13.62 -3.07
C ARG A 250 -27.93 -12.88 -2.36
N ALA A 251 -27.64 -11.71 -1.78
CA ALA A 251 -28.69 -10.92 -1.18
C ALA A 251 -29.76 -10.74 -2.26
N ASN A 252 -30.96 -11.28 -2.04
CA ASN A 252 -32.09 -11.02 -2.90
C ASN A 252 -32.40 -9.53 -2.72
N SER A 253 -31.72 -8.71 -3.52
CA SER A 253 -32.12 -7.34 -3.72
C SER A 253 -33.59 -7.38 -4.10
N THR A 254 -34.42 -6.78 -3.25
CA THR A 254 -35.86 -6.60 -3.50
C THR A 254 -36.11 -5.71 -4.72
N HIS A 255 -35.05 -5.13 -5.31
CA HIS A 255 -35.09 -4.56 -6.64
C HIS A 255 -34.73 -5.64 -7.68
N ASP A 256 -35.62 -5.85 -8.66
CA ASP A 256 -35.52 -6.72 -9.85
C ASP A 256 -34.27 -6.51 -10.75
N SER A 257 -33.22 -5.86 -10.26
CA SER A 257 -31.94 -5.77 -10.95
C SER A 257 -31.04 -6.95 -10.52
N PRO A 258 -30.75 -7.92 -11.41
CA PRO A 258 -29.92 -9.09 -11.14
C PRO A 258 -28.42 -8.77 -10.93
N GLN A 259 -28.09 -7.53 -10.54
CA GLN A 259 -26.73 -6.97 -10.59
C GLN A 259 -26.17 -6.50 -9.24
N THR A 260 -26.90 -6.71 -8.14
CA THR A 260 -26.32 -6.58 -6.80
C THR A 260 -25.31 -7.69 -6.55
N THR A 261 -24.06 -7.29 -6.29
CA THR A 261 -22.93 -8.17 -5.96
C THR A 261 -22.53 -7.96 -4.50
N TRP A 262 -23.56 -7.95 -3.65
CA TRP A 262 -23.43 -8.00 -2.21
C TRP A 262 -23.24 -9.46 -1.78
N TYR A 263 -22.13 -9.69 -1.08
CA TYR A 263 -21.81 -10.98 -0.49
C TYR A 263 -21.84 -10.83 1.02
N LYS A 264 -22.85 -11.44 1.66
CA LYS A 264 -22.90 -11.58 3.10
C LYS A 264 -22.47 -12.99 3.45
N SER A 265 -21.47 -13.12 4.32
CA SER A 265 -21.31 -14.34 5.10
C SER A 265 -21.80 -14.10 6.51
N GLN A 266 -22.85 -14.81 6.90
CA GLN A 266 -23.16 -15.00 8.31
C GLN A 266 -22.88 -16.46 8.64
N LEU A 267 -22.10 -16.68 9.70
CA LEU A 267 -22.09 -17.97 10.37
C LEU A 267 -23.49 -18.10 10.98
N THR A 268 -24.28 -19.05 10.50
CA THR A 268 -25.58 -19.36 11.13
C THR A 268 -25.34 -20.55 12.04
N SER A 269 -25.58 -20.38 13.33
CA SER A 269 -25.62 -21.51 14.25
C SER A 269 -26.96 -22.25 14.03
N GLU A 270 -26.93 -23.43 13.40
CA GLU A 270 -28.11 -24.33 13.38
C GLU A 270 -28.23 -25.17 14.67
N GLY A 271 -27.56 -24.75 15.73
CA GLY A 271 -27.64 -25.37 17.05
C GLY A 271 -28.89 -24.88 17.79
N ASN A 272 -29.72 -25.82 18.23
CA ASN A 272 -30.89 -25.61 19.09
C ASN A 272 -30.48 -25.21 20.53
N THR A 273 -29.48 -24.35 20.68
CA THR A 273 -28.96 -23.87 21.96
C THR A 273 -29.72 -22.61 22.35
N THR A 274 -30.55 -22.73 23.38
CA THR A 274 -31.30 -21.64 24.04
C THR A 274 -30.43 -20.57 24.70
N ASN A 275 -29.11 -20.55 24.43
CA ASN A 275 -28.22 -19.52 24.88
C ASN A 275 -28.27 -18.38 23.86
N ARG A 276 -28.85 -17.27 24.29
CA ARG A 276 -29.01 -16.03 23.52
C ARG A 276 -27.63 -15.57 23.03
N SER A 277 -27.30 -15.85 21.77
CA SER A 277 -26.06 -15.36 21.17
C SER A 277 -26.06 -13.83 21.24
N LYS A 278 -24.95 -13.25 21.69
CA LYS A 278 -24.79 -11.81 21.63
C LYS A 278 -24.65 -11.41 20.17
N THR A 279 -25.54 -10.58 19.69
CA THR A 279 -25.43 -9.97 18.36
C THR A 279 -24.79 -8.60 18.49
N GLN A 280 -23.66 -8.39 17.81
CA GLN A 280 -23.00 -7.10 17.69
C GLN A 280 -23.41 -6.44 16.37
N THR A 281 -24.11 -5.33 16.43
CA THR A 281 -24.34 -4.47 15.26
C THR A 281 -23.06 -3.68 14.95
N VAL A 282 -22.73 -3.53 13.67
CA VAL A 282 -21.59 -2.70 13.24
C VAL A 282 -21.77 -1.28 13.77
N GLY A 283 -22.87 -0.59 13.42
CA GLY A 283 -23.27 0.72 13.96
C GLY A 283 -22.39 1.89 13.54
N SER A 284 -21.07 1.78 13.69
CA SER A 284 -20.05 2.74 13.28
C SER A 284 -18.70 2.04 13.08
N PHE A 285 -17.74 2.77 12.50
CA PHE A 285 -16.34 2.33 12.40
C PHE A 285 -15.45 3.24 13.24
N ASN A 286 -14.48 2.67 13.95
CA ASN A 286 -13.48 3.45 14.68
C ASN A 286 -12.54 4.16 13.70
N ALA A 287 -12.09 3.42 12.68
CA ALA A 287 -11.13 3.94 11.72
C ALA A 287 -11.48 3.56 10.27
N ILE A 288 -11.06 4.41 9.34
CA ILE A 288 -11.10 4.15 7.90
C ILE A 288 -9.70 4.26 7.30
N VAL A 289 -9.34 3.31 6.45
CA VAL A 289 -8.15 3.39 5.60
C VAL A 289 -8.59 3.72 4.18
N ILE A 290 -8.24 4.91 3.69
CA ILE A 290 -8.63 5.40 2.36
C ILE A 290 -7.43 5.36 1.44
N ARG A 291 -7.61 4.76 0.26
CA ARG A 291 -6.72 5.00 -0.88
C ARG A 291 -7.50 5.79 -1.94
N PRO A 292 -7.07 7.02 -2.28
CA PRO A 292 -7.61 7.71 -3.43
C PRO A 292 -7.46 6.84 -4.69
N PRO A 293 -8.48 6.73 -5.55
CA PRO A 293 -8.35 5.96 -6.78
C PRO A 293 -7.25 6.54 -7.67
N GLY A 294 -6.32 5.68 -8.09
CA GLY A 294 -5.17 6.09 -8.87
C GLY A 294 -5.49 6.37 -10.35
N PRO A 295 -4.45 6.69 -11.16
CA PRO A 295 -4.59 6.76 -12.60
C PRO A 295 -5.13 5.42 -13.11
N GLY A 296 -6.17 5.48 -13.94
CA GLY A 296 -6.97 4.32 -14.38
C GLY A 296 -8.45 4.45 -14.00
N TRP A 297 -8.75 5.07 -12.85
CA TRP A 297 -10.12 5.35 -12.41
C TRP A 297 -10.40 6.86 -12.33
N MET A 298 -9.42 7.62 -11.85
CA MET A 298 -9.50 9.06 -11.65
C MET A 298 -8.28 9.71 -12.30
N LYS A 299 -8.46 10.90 -12.90
CA LYS A 299 -7.30 11.64 -13.42
C LYS A 299 -6.57 12.27 -12.24
N LEU A 300 -5.24 12.32 -12.28
CA LEU A 300 -4.43 12.82 -11.18
C LEU A 300 -4.79 14.27 -10.80
N HIS A 301 -5.08 15.14 -11.78
CA HIS A 301 -5.50 16.52 -11.53
C HIS A 301 -6.93 16.66 -10.98
N GLU A 302 -7.74 15.60 -11.05
CA GLU A 302 -9.07 15.59 -10.39
C GLU A 302 -8.92 15.32 -8.88
N ILE A 303 -7.76 14.84 -8.42
CA ILE A 303 -7.47 14.63 -6.99
C ILE A 303 -6.95 15.95 -6.43
N THR A 304 -7.88 16.77 -5.94
CA THR A 304 -7.56 18.07 -5.31
C THR A 304 -7.63 17.99 -3.79
N ARG A 305 -7.05 18.99 -3.13
CA ARG A 305 -7.02 19.10 -1.67
C ARG A 305 -8.44 19.12 -1.10
N GLU A 306 -9.30 19.90 -1.73
CA GLU A 306 -10.71 20.08 -1.36
C GLU A 306 -11.46 18.76 -1.46
N ARG A 307 -11.22 17.97 -2.51
CA ARG A 307 -11.87 16.67 -2.68
C ARG A 307 -11.39 15.64 -1.66
N ILE A 308 -10.11 15.64 -1.29
CA ILE A 308 -9.61 14.78 -0.20
C ILE A 308 -10.29 15.15 1.12
N ILE A 309 -10.35 16.45 1.45
CA ILE A 309 -10.99 16.95 2.67
C ILE A 309 -12.48 16.61 2.69
N GLU A 310 -13.18 16.84 1.58
CA GLU A 310 -14.60 16.51 1.44
C GLU A 310 -14.84 15.00 1.62
N SER A 311 -13.99 14.15 1.02
CA SER A 311 -14.09 12.71 1.18
C SER A 311 -13.93 12.26 2.64
N ILE A 312 -12.99 12.86 3.38
CA ILE A 312 -12.80 12.57 4.81
C ILE A 312 -14.06 12.96 5.61
N GLN A 313 -14.57 14.17 5.41
CA GLN A 313 -15.78 14.67 6.08
C GLN A 313 -17.00 13.82 5.75
N LEU A 314 -17.19 13.48 4.49
CA LEU A 314 -18.32 12.67 4.05
C LEU A 314 -18.22 11.25 4.65
N LEU A 315 -17.05 10.64 4.69
CA LEU A 315 -16.90 9.31 5.30
C LEU A 315 -17.18 9.33 6.81
N HIS A 316 -16.88 10.44 7.51
CA HIS A 316 -17.36 10.64 8.88
C HIS A 316 -18.89 10.71 8.95
N GLU A 317 -19.54 11.50 8.09
CA GLU A 317 -21.01 11.56 8.04
C GLU A 317 -21.67 10.20 7.75
N LEU A 318 -21.03 9.37 6.91
CA LEU A 318 -21.56 8.08 6.49
C LEU A 318 -21.32 6.97 7.51
N PHE A 319 -20.16 6.94 8.15
CA PHE A 319 -19.71 5.81 8.96
C PHE A 319 -19.38 6.15 10.42
N ALA A 320 -19.59 7.41 10.81
CA ALA A 320 -19.22 7.97 12.13
C ALA A 320 -17.75 7.70 12.50
N VAL A 321 -16.86 7.75 11.50
CA VAL A 321 -15.43 7.48 11.69
C VAL A 321 -14.71 8.67 12.33
N GLU A 322 -13.84 8.43 13.29
CA GLU A 322 -13.10 9.50 13.98
C GLU A 322 -11.61 9.49 13.65
N THR A 323 -11.10 8.40 13.08
CA THR A 323 -9.71 8.26 12.61
C THR A 323 -9.65 7.87 11.14
N VAL A 324 -8.89 8.60 10.34
CA VAL A 324 -8.68 8.30 8.92
C VAL A 324 -7.21 8.11 8.63
N ILE A 325 -6.85 7.02 7.96
CA ILE A 325 -5.51 6.77 7.41
C ILE A 325 -5.59 6.97 5.89
N LEU A 326 -4.84 7.93 5.36
CA LEU A 326 -4.70 8.16 3.92
C LEU A 326 -3.48 7.39 3.38
N THR A 327 -3.72 6.47 2.45
CA THR A 327 -2.66 5.72 1.77
C THR A 327 -2.17 6.48 0.54
N THR A 328 -0.86 6.72 0.43
CA THR A 328 -0.27 7.35 -0.76
C THR A 328 -0.36 6.45 -2.00
N LEU A 329 -0.39 7.06 -3.19
CA LEU A 329 -0.49 6.38 -4.48
C LEU A 329 0.86 5.77 -4.89
N ALA A 330 0.92 4.45 -4.93
CA ALA A 330 2.03 3.71 -5.50
C ALA A 330 2.09 3.84 -7.02
N PHE A 331 3.32 3.74 -7.57
CA PHE A 331 3.52 3.64 -9.01
C PHE A 331 2.80 2.43 -9.59
N ASN A 332 2.18 2.61 -10.76
CA ASN A 332 1.53 1.54 -11.51
C ASN A 332 1.67 1.74 -13.03
N ASN A 333 1.16 0.80 -13.81
CA ASN A 333 1.19 0.79 -15.27
C ASN A 333 0.38 1.91 -15.94
N ASN A 334 -0.49 2.61 -15.20
CA ASN A 334 -1.23 3.77 -15.72
C ASN A 334 -0.42 5.08 -15.64
N VAL A 335 0.75 5.08 -15.00
CA VAL A 335 1.70 6.21 -15.00
C VAL A 335 2.55 6.16 -16.27
N VAL A 336 2.02 6.57 -17.42
CA VAL A 336 2.63 6.28 -18.73
C VAL A 336 3.73 7.27 -19.14
N THR A 337 3.73 8.48 -18.59
CA THR A 337 4.71 9.53 -18.89
C THR A 337 5.44 10.03 -17.64
N SER A 338 6.57 10.71 -17.84
CA SER A 338 7.26 11.43 -16.76
C SER A 338 6.38 12.53 -16.14
N ARG A 339 5.44 13.08 -16.92
CA ARG A 339 4.44 14.03 -16.40
C ARG A 339 3.47 13.34 -15.44
N ASP A 340 2.92 12.19 -15.80
CA ASP A 340 2.02 11.43 -14.91
C ASP A 340 2.73 11.07 -13.60
N TRP A 341 4.02 10.73 -13.66
CA TRP A 341 4.84 10.48 -12.47
C TRP A 341 4.92 11.71 -11.57
N LYS A 342 5.24 12.88 -12.14
CA LYS A 342 5.30 14.15 -11.40
C LYS A 342 3.95 14.54 -10.79
N ASP A 343 2.87 14.38 -11.56
CA ASP A 343 1.50 14.66 -11.09
C ASP A 343 1.13 13.72 -9.93
N MET A 344 1.52 12.45 -9.98
CA MET A 344 1.28 11.48 -8.90
C MET A 344 2.10 11.82 -7.64
N LEU A 345 3.35 12.28 -7.80
CA LEU A 345 4.15 12.77 -6.67
C LEU A 345 3.51 14.00 -6.02
N ALA A 346 2.96 14.92 -6.82
CA ALA A 346 2.23 16.09 -6.31
C ALA A 346 0.97 15.68 -5.53
N VAL A 347 0.21 14.69 -6.01
CA VAL A 347 -0.93 14.13 -5.27
C VAL A 347 -0.48 13.50 -3.93
N ASN A 348 0.62 12.75 -3.93
CA ASN A 348 1.14 12.17 -2.69
C ASN A 348 1.60 13.23 -1.69
N GLN A 349 2.22 14.30 -2.17
CA GLN A 349 2.58 15.45 -1.33
C GLN A 349 1.33 16.11 -0.74
N MET A 350 0.30 16.31 -1.56
CA MET A 350 -0.98 16.86 -1.11
C MET A 350 -1.67 16.00 -0.04
N ILE A 351 -1.61 14.66 -0.17
CA ILE A 351 -2.11 13.73 0.86
C ILE A 351 -1.39 13.97 2.20
N ARG A 352 -0.05 14.09 2.17
CA ARG A 352 0.75 14.37 3.36
C ARG A 352 0.42 15.73 3.98
N GLU A 353 0.28 16.76 3.16
CA GLU A 353 -0.07 18.11 3.62
C GLU A 353 -1.46 18.17 4.26
N VAL A 354 -2.46 17.48 3.70
CA VAL A 354 -3.81 17.39 4.29
C VAL A 354 -3.76 16.73 5.67
N ALA A 355 -3.00 15.65 5.82
CA ALA A 355 -2.88 14.95 7.10
C ALA A 355 -2.06 15.74 8.14
N ALA A 356 -1.00 16.43 7.71
CA ALA A 356 -0.15 17.23 8.59
C ALA A 356 -0.88 18.48 9.13
N HIS A 357 -1.74 19.10 8.30
CA HIS A 357 -2.48 20.31 8.64
C HIS A 357 -3.98 20.05 8.85
N TRP A 358 -4.33 18.84 9.32
CA TRP A 358 -5.73 18.51 9.56
C TRP A 358 -6.28 19.31 10.73
N ASP A 359 -7.27 20.16 10.45
CA ASP A 359 -7.98 20.93 11.46
C ASP A 359 -9.27 20.19 11.87
N ASN A 360 -9.34 19.81 13.14
CA ASN A 360 -10.43 19.02 13.71
C ASN A 360 -11.74 19.82 13.87
N VAL A 361 -11.72 21.14 13.67
CA VAL A 361 -12.83 22.04 14.05
C VAL A 361 -14.12 21.79 13.25
N VAL A 362 -14.04 21.17 12.06
CA VAL A 362 -15.17 21.15 11.11
C VAL A 362 -15.77 19.75 10.86
N SER A 363 -15.07 18.66 11.17
CA SER A 363 -15.31 17.37 10.49
C SER A 363 -15.70 16.20 11.39
N GLY A 364 -15.63 16.33 12.71
CA GLY A 364 -15.79 15.21 13.66
C GLY A 364 -14.68 14.16 13.61
N VAL A 365 -13.84 14.18 12.56
CA VAL A 365 -12.61 13.38 12.46
C VAL A 365 -11.51 14.02 13.29
N LYS A 366 -11.03 13.27 14.27
CA LYS A 366 -10.03 13.69 15.25
C LYS A 366 -8.61 13.51 14.73
N PHE A 367 -8.37 12.40 14.03
CA PHE A 367 -7.03 12.02 13.56
C PHE A 367 -7.04 11.76 12.05
N VAL A 368 -6.11 12.40 11.34
CA VAL A 368 -5.80 12.07 9.94
C VAL A 368 -4.32 11.70 9.85
N LEU A 369 -4.10 10.45 9.48
CA LEU A 369 -2.79 9.82 9.41
C LEU A 369 -2.42 9.51 7.95
N VAL A 370 -1.14 9.25 7.69
CA VAL A 370 -0.64 8.81 6.39
C VAL A 370 0.02 7.45 6.49
N GLN A 371 -0.38 6.55 5.61
CA GLN A 371 0.38 5.33 5.30
C GLN A 371 1.17 5.57 4.01
N ASP A 372 2.48 5.73 4.11
CA ASP A 372 3.32 6.11 2.97
C ASP A 372 3.69 4.93 2.04
N PHE A 373 2.66 4.29 1.51
CA PHE A 373 2.80 3.12 0.65
C PHE A 373 3.57 3.40 -0.65
N ALA A 374 3.49 4.62 -1.18
CA ALA A 374 4.27 5.06 -2.33
C ALA A 374 5.77 5.06 -2.03
N ALA A 375 6.19 5.54 -0.86
CA ALA A 375 7.60 5.53 -0.45
C ALA A 375 8.17 4.10 -0.45
N PHE A 376 7.47 3.18 0.21
CA PHE A 376 7.82 1.75 0.28
C PHE A 376 7.93 1.09 -1.10
N THR A 377 6.88 1.25 -1.91
CA THR A 377 6.83 0.61 -3.24
C THR A 377 7.87 1.18 -4.19
N ASN A 378 8.16 2.48 -4.11
CA ASN A 378 9.25 3.06 -4.89
C ASN A 378 10.62 2.50 -4.47
N GLU A 379 10.89 2.33 -3.18
CA GLU A 379 12.14 1.70 -2.74
C GLU A 379 12.29 0.27 -3.31
N ILE A 380 11.22 -0.52 -3.30
CA ILE A 380 11.17 -1.84 -3.95
C ILE A 380 11.54 -1.75 -5.43
N LEU A 381 10.89 -0.85 -6.17
CA LEU A 381 11.09 -0.71 -7.62
C LEU A 381 12.51 -0.23 -7.95
N TRP A 382 13.09 0.66 -7.14
CA TRP A 382 14.47 1.11 -7.31
C TRP A 382 15.47 -0.01 -7.04
N MET A 383 15.28 -0.77 -5.96
CA MET A 383 16.14 -1.90 -5.63
C MET A 383 16.09 -2.98 -6.71
N ASN A 384 14.90 -3.24 -7.26
CA ASN A 384 14.76 -4.13 -8.39
C ASN A 384 15.37 -3.56 -9.68
N GLY A 385 15.19 -2.28 -9.95
CA GLY A 385 15.85 -1.60 -11.07
C GLY A 385 17.38 -1.77 -11.00
N ARG A 386 17.96 -1.54 -9.83
CA ARG A 386 19.39 -1.77 -9.62
C ARG A 386 19.79 -3.23 -9.86
N HIS A 387 18.99 -4.18 -9.37
CA HIS A 387 19.21 -5.61 -9.61
C HIS A 387 19.20 -5.97 -11.11
N LEU A 388 18.33 -5.32 -11.89
CA LEU A 388 18.21 -5.48 -13.33
C LEU A 388 19.33 -4.73 -14.11
N GLY A 389 20.26 -4.07 -13.43
CA GLY A 389 21.38 -3.37 -14.06
C GLY A 389 21.06 -1.93 -14.51
N TYR A 390 19.93 -1.36 -14.08
CA TYR A 390 19.67 0.06 -14.29
C TYR A 390 20.65 0.91 -13.51
N ASN A 391 21.13 1.99 -14.14
CA ASN A 391 22.00 2.97 -13.49
C ASN A 391 21.20 3.93 -12.59
N VAL A 392 20.64 3.40 -11.50
CA VAL A 392 19.94 4.17 -10.47
C VAL A 392 20.95 4.53 -9.38
N CYS A 393 21.52 5.73 -9.48
CA CYS A 393 22.63 6.17 -8.63
C CYS A 393 22.21 6.95 -7.39
N SER A 394 20.92 7.32 -7.26
CA SER A 394 20.45 7.98 -6.05
C SER A 394 20.81 7.07 -4.91
N SER A 395 21.69 7.55 -4.03
CA SER A 395 21.91 6.88 -2.76
C SER A 395 20.52 6.74 -2.16
N LEU A 396 19.99 5.52 -2.13
CA LEU A 396 18.91 5.14 -1.26
C LEU A 396 19.51 5.19 0.14
N THR A 397 19.87 6.39 0.61
CA THR A 397 20.09 6.63 2.00
C THR A 397 18.74 6.31 2.60
N MET A 398 18.65 5.13 3.20
CA MET A 398 17.53 4.65 4.03
C MET A 398 17.46 5.51 5.32
N GLN A 399 17.58 6.82 5.16
CA GLN A 399 17.46 7.79 6.21
C GLN A 399 15.97 7.81 6.59
N PRO A 400 15.67 7.80 7.89
CA PRO A 400 14.29 7.98 8.36
C PRO A 400 13.77 9.29 7.76
N ARG A 401 12.67 9.21 7.00
CA ARG A 401 12.08 10.36 6.34
C ARG A 401 11.31 11.16 7.37
N THR A 402 11.60 12.45 7.46
CA THR A 402 10.67 13.39 8.07
C THR A 402 9.67 13.85 7.01
N TYR A 403 8.44 14.20 7.42
CA TYR A 403 7.40 14.71 6.52
C TYR A 403 7.88 15.87 5.62
N ASP A 404 8.85 16.66 6.07
CA ASP A 404 9.32 17.86 5.40
C ASP A 404 10.35 17.61 4.27
N THR A 405 10.90 16.40 4.17
CA THR A 405 12.00 16.12 3.21
C THR A 405 11.81 14.80 2.49
N ILE A 406 10.79 14.70 1.63
CA ILE A 406 10.93 13.78 0.50
C ILE A 406 12.00 14.40 -0.39
N PRO A 407 13.16 13.76 -0.59
CA PRO A 407 14.19 14.36 -1.41
C PRO A 407 13.60 14.56 -2.79
N ALA A 408 13.47 15.82 -3.22
CA ALA A 408 13.11 16.18 -4.60
C ALA A 408 14.04 15.48 -5.61
N GLU A 409 15.21 15.04 -5.14
CA GLU A 409 16.17 14.19 -5.82
C GLU A 409 15.53 12.94 -6.41
N TRP A 410 14.64 12.22 -5.72
CA TRP A 410 14.03 10.99 -6.27
C TRP A 410 13.06 11.26 -7.41
N ALA A 411 12.37 12.40 -7.33
CA ALA A 411 11.49 12.86 -8.40
C ALA A 411 12.27 13.20 -9.67
N ASN A 412 13.54 13.59 -9.51
CA ASN A 412 14.40 14.12 -10.57
C ASN A 412 15.44 13.12 -11.09
N GLU A 413 15.84 12.14 -10.28
CA GLU A 413 16.78 11.09 -10.66
C GLU A 413 16.11 10.01 -11.51
N GLY A 414 15.97 10.34 -12.79
CA GLY A 414 15.80 9.38 -13.87
C GLY A 414 14.63 8.42 -13.74
N PRO A 415 13.36 8.87 -13.56
CA PRO A 415 12.19 7.98 -13.56
C PRO A 415 12.00 7.24 -14.88
N MET A 416 12.83 7.53 -15.88
CA MET A 416 12.87 6.84 -17.17
C MET A 416 12.88 5.33 -17.00
N PHE A 417 13.64 4.77 -16.05
CA PHE A 417 13.66 3.32 -15.87
C PHE A 417 12.29 2.74 -15.45
N LEU A 418 11.51 3.45 -14.63
CA LEU A 418 10.12 3.07 -14.29
C LEU A 418 9.21 3.09 -15.51
N LEU A 419 9.51 3.96 -16.48
CA LEU A 419 8.77 4.08 -17.73
C LEU A 419 9.24 3.10 -18.81
N HIS A 420 10.30 2.32 -18.57
CA HIS A 420 10.68 1.24 -19.50
C HIS A 420 9.63 0.13 -19.42
N ARG A 421 8.89 -0.05 -20.51
CA ARG A 421 7.73 -0.94 -20.55
C ARG A 421 8.03 -2.25 -21.29
N ILE A 422 7.41 -3.32 -20.82
CA ILE A 422 7.35 -4.57 -21.56
C ILE A 422 6.23 -4.46 -22.59
N ALA A 423 6.54 -4.54 -23.88
CA ALA A 423 5.54 -4.58 -24.92
C ALA A 423 4.85 -5.95 -24.97
N MET A 424 3.67 -6.08 -24.36
CA MET A 424 2.86 -7.30 -24.40
C MET A 424 1.62 -7.09 -25.25
N ARG A 425 1.58 -7.75 -26.42
CA ARG A 425 0.44 -7.63 -27.37
C ARG A 425 -0.90 -8.03 -26.77
N GLU A 426 -0.89 -8.93 -25.77
CA GLU A 426 -2.09 -9.46 -25.15
C GLU A 426 -2.59 -8.62 -23.95
N TRP A 427 -1.77 -7.70 -23.44
CA TRP A 427 -2.11 -6.96 -22.22
C TRP A 427 -2.63 -5.57 -22.57
N LYS A 428 -3.74 -5.20 -21.93
CA LYS A 428 -4.34 -3.86 -22.11
C LYS A 428 -3.37 -2.74 -21.70
N PHE A 429 -2.52 -3.00 -20.72
CA PHE A 429 -1.56 -2.05 -20.18
C PHE A 429 -0.19 -2.71 -20.09
N ASN A 430 0.82 -2.05 -20.67
CA ASN A 430 2.19 -2.55 -20.65
C ASN A 430 2.83 -2.25 -19.28
N PRO A 431 3.24 -3.26 -18.51
CA PRO A 431 3.81 -3.05 -17.19
C PRO A 431 5.23 -2.47 -17.29
N SER A 432 5.66 -1.84 -16.21
CA SER A 432 7.05 -1.40 -16.04
C SER A 432 7.96 -2.62 -15.84
N ILE A 433 9.09 -2.65 -16.54
CA ILE A 433 10.09 -3.73 -16.42
C ILE A 433 10.54 -3.90 -14.95
N PRO A 434 11.00 -2.84 -14.25
CA PRO A 434 11.31 -2.91 -12.82
C PRO A 434 10.17 -3.37 -11.91
N MET A 435 8.92 -3.24 -12.35
CA MET A 435 7.78 -3.65 -11.55
C MET A 435 7.47 -5.13 -11.67
N VAL A 436 7.76 -5.75 -12.82
CA VAL A 436 7.32 -7.14 -13.07
C VAL A 436 8.46 -8.10 -13.41
N CYS A 437 9.65 -7.66 -13.82
CA CYS A 437 10.76 -8.56 -14.16
C CYS A 437 11.73 -8.78 -13.00
N ASN A 438 12.27 -9.98 -12.92
CA ASN A 438 13.42 -10.33 -12.08
C ASN A 438 14.76 -10.39 -12.85
N THR A 439 14.71 -10.56 -14.16
CA THR A 439 15.89 -10.57 -15.04
C THR A 439 15.76 -9.47 -16.09
N PRO A 440 16.88 -8.82 -16.48
CA PRO A 440 16.83 -7.80 -17.53
C PRO A 440 16.33 -8.43 -18.83
N PRO A 441 15.33 -7.82 -19.50
CA PRO A 441 14.90 -8.32 -20.80
C PRO A 441 16.05 -8.16 -21.81
N VAL A 442 16.14 -9.08 -22.77
CA VAL A 442 17.09 -8.95 -23.88
C VAL A 442 16.59 -7.84 -24.81
N CYS A 443 17.18 -6.66 -24.69
CA CYS A 443 16.85 -5.54 -25.57
C CYS A 443 17.62 -5.69 -26.90
N VAL A 444 16.88 -5.90 -27.99
CA VAL A 444 17.46 -5.95 -29.34
C VAL A 444 17.48 -4.53 -29.91
N SER A 445 18.66 -4.01 -30.22
CA SER A 445 18.76 -2.72 -30.91
C SER A 445 18.52 -2.94 -32.41
N PHE A 446 17.46 -2.35 -32.95
CA PHE A 446 17.22 -2.34 -34.39
C PHE A 446 17.99 -1.17 -34.99
N ALA A 447 18.92 -1.48 -35.89
CA ALA A 447 19.58 -0.47 -36.70
C ALA A 447 18.67 -0.15 -37.90
N THR A 448 17.99 0.98 -37.87
CA THR A 448 17.18 1.43 -39.02
C THR A 448 18.13 2.06 -40.04
N THR A 449 18.27 1.44 -41.21
CA THR A 449 19.00 2.05 -42.33
C THR A 449 18.02 2.90 -43.13
N LEU A 450 18.23 4.22 -43.11
CA LEU A 450 17.43 5.16 -43.89
C LEU A 450 17.64 4.94 -45.39
N PRO A 451 16.71 5.38 -46.26
CA PRO A 451 16.79 5.21 -47.72
C PRO A 451 18.06 5.78 -48.37
N ASN A 452 18.75 6.71 -47.70
CA ASN A 452 20.02 7.29 -48.15
C ASN A 452 21.27 6.45 -47.75
N GLY A 453 21.08 5.26 -47.17
CA GLY A 453 22.16 4.40 -46.68
C GLY A 453 22.70 4.79 -45.30
N THR A 454 22.20 5.85 -44.67
CA THR A 454 22.59 6.22 -43.31
C THR A 454 21.94 5.27 -42.32
N THR A 455 22.73 4.45 -41.65
CA THR A 455 22.28 3.69 -40.50
C THR A 455 22.11 4.63 -39.31
N VAL A 456 20.87 4.93 -38.95
CA VAL A 456 20.57 5.61 -37.69
C VAL A 456 20.43 4.50 -36.65
N LYS A 457 21.31 4.50 -35.64
CA LYS A 457 20.98 3.84 -34.38
C LYS A 457 19.80 4.62 -33.81
N ASP A 458 18.60 4.11 -34.03
CA ASP A 458 17.42 4.64 -33.36
C ASP A 458 17.69 4.53 -31.85
N ILE A 459 17.76 5.68 -31.18
CA ILE A 459 18.07 5.78 -29.74
C ILE A 459 16.86 5.31 -28.91
N ASN A 460 15.75 5.03 -29.58
CA ASN A 460 14.65 4.27 -29.02
C ASN A 460 15.07 2.81 -28.98
N GLU A 461 15.87 2.43 -27.98
CA GLU A 461 16.02 1.04 -27.55
C GLU A 461 14.63 0.51 -27.15
N LEU A 462 13.88 0.09 -28.16
CA LEU A 462 12.67 -0.65 -27.94
C LEU A 462 13.13 -2.03 -27.49
N CYS A 463 13.04 -2.31 -26.18
CA CYS A 463 13.18 -3.65 -25.65
C CYS A 463 11.99 -4.48 -26.16
N VAL A 464 12.07 -4.89 -27.43
CA VAL A 464 11.08 -5.75 -28.06
C VAL A 464 11.30 -7.12 -27.50
N MET A 465 10.31 -7.64 -26.78
CA MET A 465 10.26 -9.07 -26.48
C MET A 465 10.33 -9.82 -27.80
N ASN A 466 11.38 -10.59 -28.00
CA ASN A 466 11.51 -11.41 -29.18
C ASN A 466 10.39 -12.46 -29.12
N ILE A 467 9.32 -12.29 -29.92
CA ILE A 467 8.08 -13.09 -29.83
C ILE A 467 8.35 -14.58 -30.11
N THR A 468 9.49 -14.90 -30.74
CA THR A 468 9.96 -16.27 -30.99
C THR A 468 10.89 -16.80 -29.91
N ALA A 469 11.45 -15.94 -29.06
CA ALA A 469 12.06 -16.38 -27.83
C ALA A 469 10.93 -16.65 -26.84
N ASP A 470 10.91 -17.89 -26.38
CA ASP A 470 10.04 -18.47 -25.38
C ASP A 470 9.53 -17.46 -24.33
N LYS A 471 8.35 -17.72 -23.76
CA LYS A 471 7.64 -16.90 -22.75
C LYS A 471 8.43 -16.73 -21.42
N SER A 472 9.74 -16.96 -21.45
CA SER A 472 10.73 -17.14 -20.40
C SER A 472 11.80 -16.04 -20.31
N GLN A 473 11.75 -14.95 -21.11
CA GLN A 473 12.81 -13.92 -21.05
C GLN A 473 12.68 -12.88 -19.91
N CYS A 474 11.46 -12.63 -19.42
CA CYS A 474 11.23 -11.87 -18.19
C CYS A 474 10.60 -12.83 -17.19
N PHE A 475 11.39 -13.31 -16.24
CA PHE A 475 10.83 -14.10 -15.14
C PHE A 475 10.12 -13.15 -14.18
N PHE A 476 8.81 -13.33 -14.01
CA PHE A 476 8.01 -12.42 -13.18
C PHE A 476 8.60 -12.37 -11.77
N ASN A 477 8.70 -11.17 -11.19
CA ASN A 477 9.11 -10.97 -9.80
C ASN A 477 7.92 -11.11 -8.84
N ARG A 478 8.21 -11.13 -7.53
CA ARG A 478 7.20 -11.23 -6.45
C ARG A 478 6.63 -9.88 -6.03
N PHE A 479 6.70 -8.84 -6.86
CA PHE A 479 6.14 -7.52 -6.53
C PHE A 479 4.80 -7.27 -7.20
N SER A 480 4.69 -7.56 -8.49
CA SER A 480 3.47 -7.34 -9.25
C SER A 480 3.39 -8.28 -10.44
N ARG A 481 2.19 -8.82 -10.68
CA ARG A 481 1.91 -9.64 -11.86
C ARG A 481 1.64 -8.78 -13.09
N ASP A 482 0.75 -7.79 -12.98
CA ASP A 482 0.22 -7.04 -14.13
C ASP A 482 0.74 -5.59 -14.21
N GLY A 483 1.64 -5.21 -13.29
CA GLY A 483 2.14 -3.84 -13.14
C GLY A 483 1.11 -2.87 -12.55
N MET A 484 -0.01 -3.35 -12.02
CA MET A 484 -1.04 -2.54 -11.37
C MET A 484 -1.34 -3.03 -9.96
N HIS A 485 -1.54 -4.33 -9.83
CA HIS A 485 -1.83 -5.03 -8.61
C HIS A 485 -0.54 -5.57 -7.99
N TRP A 486 -0.46 -5.50 -6.67
CA TRP A 486 0.72 -5.94 -5.92
C TRP A 486 0.55 -7.38 -5.44
N CYS A 487 1.66 -8.10 -5.30
CA CYS A 487 1.68 -9.42 -4.67
C CYS A 487 1.50 -9.27 -3.16
N VAL A 488 0.27 -9.41 -2.69
CA VAL A 488 -0.07 -9.27 -1.27
C VAL A 488 0.64 -10.29 -0.39
N GLU A 489 1.06 -11.42 -0.96
CA GLU A 489 1.89 -12.41 -0.29
C GLU A 489 3.23 -11.83 0.17
N THR A 490 3.75 -10.86 -0.57
CA THR A 490 5.05 -10.22 -0.35
C THR A 490 4.89 -8.90 0.40
N VAL A 491 4.00 -8.01 -0.09
CA VAL A 491 3.87 -6.65 0.43
C VAL A 491 2.77 -6.51 1.48
N GLY A 492 1.83 -7.44 1.51
CA GLY A 492 0.67 -7.42 2.38
C GLY A 492 1.01 -7.47 3.87
N PRO A 493 1.94 -8.32 4.34
CA PRO A 493 2.36 -8.35 5.74
C PRO A 493 2.85 -6.99 6.26
N ARG A 494 3.65 -6.27 5.47
CA ARG A 494 4.08 -4.90 5.78
C ARG A 494 2.92 -3.92 5.77
N PHE A 495 2.05 -4.00 4.77
CA PHE A 495 0.85 -3.17 4.69
C PHE A 495 -0.03 -3.35 5.93
N SER A 496 -0.38 -4.59 6.28
CA SER A 496 -1.20 -4.92 7.45
C SER A 496 -0.55 -4.45 8.75
N GLY A 497 0.76 -4.71 8.90
CA GLY A 497 1.56 -4.28 10.05
C GLY A 497 1.59 -2.76 10.20
N SER A 498 1.70 -2.00 9.10
CA SER A 498 1.67 -0.54 9.17
C SER A 498 0.30 -0.01 9.57
N VAL A 499 -0.80 -0.60 9.09
CA VAL A 499 -2.15 -0.20 9.52
C VAL A 499 -2.31 -0.45 11.01
N ALA A 500 -1.92 -1.63 11.51
CA ALA A 500 -1.97 -1.95 12.93
C ALA A 500 -1.10 -0.98 13.76
N CYS A 501 0.09 -0.65 13.29
CA CYS A 501 0.99 0.32 13.93
C CYS A 501 0.38 1.73 13.96
N LEU A 502 -0.19 2.22 12.85
CA LEU A 502 -0.80 3.55 12.81
C LEU A 502 -2.04 3.64 13.72
N LEU A 503 -2.86 2.59 13.75
CA LEU A 503 -4.00 2.53 14.65
C LEU A 503 -3.57 2.44 16.11
N GLY A 504 -2.49 1.73 16.43
CA GLY A 504 -1.95 1.66 17.78
C GLY A 504 -1.47 3.02 18.30
N CYS A 505 -0.92 3.88 17.43
CA CYS A 505 -0.55 5.25 17.82
C CYS A 505 -1.72 6.04 18.40
N VAL A 506 -2.95 5.75 17.95
CA VAL A 506 -4.18 6.45 18.35
C VAL A 506 -4.94 5.71 19.46
N TYR A 507 -5.10 4.40 19.32
CA TYR A 507 -6.03 3.61 20.13
C TYR A 507 -5.37 2.78 21.24
N ASN A 508 -4.04 2.69 21.28
CA ASN A 508 -3.36 2.07 22.42
C ASN A 508 -2.94 3.13 23.44
N GLY A 509 -2.82 2.69 24.69
CA GLY A 509 -2.58 3.56 25.83
C GLY A 509 -3.84 4.35 26.20
N ALA A 510 -3.65 5.62 26.58
CA ALA A 510 -4.74 6.54 26.88
C ALA A 510 -4.83 7.69 25.87
N THR A 511 -4.19 7.56 24.70
CA THR A 511 -4.03 8.64 23.72
C THR A 511 -5.39 9.18 23.26
N TYR A 512 -6.31 8.27 22.92
CA TYR A 512 -7.64 8.63 22.45
C TYR A 512 -8.47 9.33 23.53
N GLU A 513 -8.55 8.75 24.72
CA GLU A 513 -9.33 9.26 25.86
C GLU A 513 -8.79 10.61 26.34
N LYS A 514 -7.46 10.77 26.36
CA LYS A 514 -6.80 12.04 26.67
C LYS A 514 -7.13 13.08 25.61
N TYR A 515 -7.08 12.74 24.33
CA TYR A 515 -7.44 13.68 23.28
C TYR A 515 -8.87 14.19 23.43
N GLU A 516 -9.83 13.35 23.76
CA GLU A 516 -11.23 13.78 23.95
C GLU A 516 -11.40 14.78 25.10
N SER A 517 -10.67 14.57 26.20
CA SER A 517 -10.76 15.38 27.42
C SER A 517 -9.78 16.55 27.48
N ALA A 518 -8.81 16.60 26.57
CA ALA A 518 -7.72 17.57 26.55
C ALA A 518 -8.16 18.99 26.19
N SER A 519 -7.45 19.97 26.77
CA SER A 519 -7.49 21.36 26.33
C SER A 519 -6.97 21.50 24.89
N TYR A 520 -7.20 22.65 24.24
CA TYR A 520 -6.70 22.88 22.88
C TYR A 520 -5.16 22.72 22.79
N THR A 521 -4.42 23.27 23.76
CA THR A 521 -2.95 23.17 23.80
C THR A 521 -2.48 21.72 24.01
N ASP A 522 -3.18 20.95 24.83
CA ASP A 522 -2.83 19.55 25.07
C ASP A 522 -3.17 18.68 23.86
N LYS A 523 -4.26 18.98 23.13
CA LYS A 523 -4.57 18.34 21.85
C LYS A 523 -3.45 18.53 20.84
N THR A 524 -2.85 19.73 20.75
CA THR A 524 -1.70 19.96 19.85
C THR A 524 -0.52 19.05 20.20
N LYS A 525 -0.15 18.94 21.48
CA LYS A 525 0.94 18.04 21.92
C LYS A 525 0.64 16.57 21.67
N ILE A 526 -0.60 16.14 21.92
CA ILE A 526 -1.04 14.77 21.62
C ILE A 526 -0.92 14.50 20.12
N MET A 527 -1.33 15.45 19.27
CA MET A 527 -1.19 15.32 17.81
C MET A 527 0.27 15.24 17.38
N GLU A 528 1.17 16.04 17.97
CA GLU A 528 2.62 15.97 17.72
C GLU A 528 3.16 14.58 18.05
N GLY A 529 2.84 14.03 19.23
CA GLY A 529 3.28 12.68 19.60
C GLY A 529 2.67 11.56 18.74
N VAL A 530 1.43 11.73 18.26
CA VAL A 530 0.82 10.82 17.28
C VAL A 530 1.55 10.92 15.94
N LYS A 531 2.00 12.11 15.52
CA LYS A 531 2.77 12.31 14.28
C LYS A 531 4.16 11.70 14.35
N GLU A 532 4.85 11.83 15.48
CA GLU A 532 6.11 11.13 15.72
C GLU A 532 5.96 9.60 15.64
N CYS A 533 4.88 9.06 16.25
CA CYS A 533 4.56 7.63 16.16
C CYS A 533 4.23 7.20 14.72
N GLU A 534 3.51 8.02 13.97
CA GLU A 534 3.23 7.82 12.55
C GLU A 534 4.51 7.76 11.70
N GLU A 535 5.45 8.69 11.90
CA GLU A 535 6.75 8.68 11.23
C GLU A 535 7.53 7.39 11.54
N GLU A 536 7.52 6.93 12.78
CA GLU A 536 8.18 5.69 13.17
C GLU A 536 7.52 4.46 12.53
N CYS A 537 6.19 4.37 12.55
CA CYS A 537 5.44 3.30 11.90
C CYS A 537 5.73 3.23 10.39
N ASN A 538 5.73 4.38 9.70
CA ASN A 538 6.10 4.46 8.29
C ASN A 538 7.57 4.09 8.07
N GLY A 539 8.47 4.58 8.92
CA GLY A 539 9.89 4.25 8.88
C GLY A 539 10.18 2.76 9.03
N ARG A 540 9.37 2.02 9.79
CA ARG A 540 9.52 0.58 9.99
C ARG A 540 8.83 -0.26 8.93
N PHE A 541 7.56 0.03 8.63
CA PHE A 541 6.74 -0.84 7.79
C PHE A 541 6.61 -0.33 6.35
N MET A 542 6.62 0.98 6.12
CA MET A 542 6.51 1.61 4.80
C MET A 542 7.88 2.05 4.24
N SER A 543 8.91 1.25 4.51
CA SER A 543 10.25 1.36 3.94
C SER A 543 10.84 -0.04 3.74
N LEU A 544 12.04 -0.16 3.20
CA LEU A 544 12.82 -1.40 3.18
C LEU A 544 13.69 -1.59 4.43
N VAL A 545 13.53 -0.75 5.46
CA VAL A 545 14.25 -0.93 6.72
C VAL A 545 13.86 -2.29 7.32
N PRO A 546 14.85 -3.12 7.69
CA PRO A 546 14.62 -4.36 8.42
C PRO A 546 13.76 -4.14 9.67
N VAL A 547 12.73 -4.97 9.86
CA VAL A 547 12.08 -5.10 11.17
C VAL A 547 13.02 -5.76 12.16
N ASP A 548 12.75 -5.63 13.45
CA ASP A 548 13.56 -6.26 14.49
C ASP A 548 13.44 -7.80 14.38
N GLU A 549 14.58 -8.50 14.38
CA GLU A 549 14.60 -9.97 14.35
C GLU A 549 13.94 -10.59 15.59
N GLY A 550 14.01 -9.91 16.73
CA GLY A 550 13.36 -10.33 17.97
C GLY A 550 11.84 -10.44 17.82
N TRP A 551 11.23 -9.59 16.98
CA TRP A 551 9.79 -9.64 16.71
C TRP A 551 9.38 -10.90 15.94
N LEU A 552 10.29 -11.49 15.16
CA LEU A 552 10.02 -12.71 14.36
C LEU A 552 10.23 -14.01 15.15
N LYS A 553 11.17 -14.02 16.10
CA LYS A 553 11.65 -15.25 16.76
C LYS A 553 10.81 -15.67 17.97
N ASN A 554 10.25 -14.70 18.68
CA ASN A 554 9.72 -14.92 20.02
C ASN A 554 8.19 -14.87 20.09
N ASN A 555 7.52 -14.95 18.93
CA ASN A 555 6.06 -14.77 18.85
C ASN A 555 5.63 -13.54 19.64
N ILE A 556 6.37 -12.42 19.62
CA ILE A 556 6.13 -11.27 20.51
C ILE A 556 4.96 -10.44 19.98
N ALA A 557 4.06 -10.03 20.88
CA ALA A 557 3.07 -9.00 20.58
C ALA A 557 3.76 -7.64 20.51
N VAL A 558 3.75 -7.08 19.31
CA VAL A 558 4.20 -5.73 19.03
C VAL A 558 2.98 -4.82 19.03
N TYR A 559 3.12 -3.66 19.63
CA TYR A 559 2.12 -2.61 19.59
C TYR A 559 2.82 -1.27 19.55
N SER A 560 2.22 -0.31 18.90
CA SER A 560 2.65 1.08 18.95
C SER A 560 1.81 1.83 19.98
N LYS A 561 2.39 2.86 20.58
CA LYS A 561 1.67 3.87 21.35
C LYS A 561 2.39 5.21 21.23
N CYS A 562 1.65 6.29 21.38
CA CYS A 562 2.24 7.62 21.48
C CYS A 562 2.99 7.78 22.82
N ASN A 563 4.32 7.86 22.76
CA ASN A 563 5.16 7.98 23.97
C ASN A 563 5.03 9.32 24.68
N HIS A 564 4.72 10.39 23.94
CA HIS A 564 4.63 11.75 24.47
C HIS A 564 3.19 12.18 24.80
N CYS A 565 2.24 11.25 24.66
CA CYS A 565 0.86 11.44 25.08
C CYS A 565 0.64 11.10 26.57
N ASP A 566 1.70 10.69 27.28
CA ASP A 566 1.68 10.38 28.71
C ASP A 566 1.94 11.55 29.66
N VAL A 567 2.13 12.76 29.11
CA VAL A 567 2.43 14.00 29.85
C VAL A 567 1.22 14.60 30.54
#